data_AF-A0A7D7KZ67-F1
#
_entry.id   AF-A0A7D7KZ67-F1
#
_cell.length_a   1.000
_cell.length_b   1.000
_cell.length_c   1.000
_cell.angle_alpha   90.00
_cell.angle_beta   90.00
_cell.angle_gamma   90.00
#
_symmetry.space_group_name_H-M   'P 1'
#
loop_
_entity.id
_entity.type
_entity.pdbx_description
1 polymer ?
#
loop_
_entity_poly.entity_id
_entity_poly.type
_entity_poly.pdbx_seq_one_letter_code
_entity_poly.pdbx_strand_id
1 'polypeptide(L)'
;MSMSEVAARADVAAGTVFQYAATKAELLMMVTESLWAEHITTVVATPLAPGRQSPAAVVERIVELLSPFFEMSLHWPETTAWIAREILFGEELPHRAEVLALVEKLEEHIARVLGGCLDEVSPRHVAHLEVGARMIVTSSLAELNRARQGRTEERTLTDRIRGAATLVAAGVSH
;
A
#
# COMPACT_ATOMS: atom_id res chain seq x y z
N MET A 1 -2.29 20.72 11.13
CA MET A 1 -1.02 21.40 10.80
C MET A 1 -1.13 22.15 9.49
N SER A 2 -0.71 23.42 9.46
CA SER A 2 -0.61 24.29 8.28
C SER A 2 0.80 24.23 7.66
N MET A 3 0.97 24.69 6.43
CA MET A 3 2.29 24.77 5.78
C MET A 3 3.27 25.66 6.56
N SER A 4 2.78 26.77 7.14
CA SER A 4 3.59 27.67 7.96
C SER A 4 4.07 27.01 9.26
N GLU A 5 3.24 26.17 9.89
CA GLU A 5 3.64 25.39 11.06
C GLU A 5 4.69 24.32 10.71
N VAL A 6 4.59 23.69 9.53
CA VAL A 6 5.62 22.77 9.03
C VAL A 6 6.94 23.50 8.84
N ALA A 7 6.92 24.64 8.13
CA ALA A 7 8.11 25.45 7.88
C ALA A 7 8.79 25.89 9.19
N ALA A 8 8.00 26.37 10.16
CA ALA A 8 8.51 26.77 11.47
C ALA A 8 9.16 25.61 12.23
N ARG A 9 8.57 24.40 12.19
CA ARG A 9 9.14 23.20 12.84
C ARG A 9 10.39 22.67 12.15
N ALA A 10 10.52 22.91 10.84
CA ALA A 10 11.66 22.51 10.04
C ALA A 10 12.77 23.59 10.00
N ASP A 11 12.59 24.72 10.71
CA ASP A 11 13.50 25.87 10.71
C ASP A 11 13.82 26.42 9.31
N VAL A 12 12.78 26.49 8.46
CA VAL A 12 12.88 27.03 7.10
C VAL A 12 11.81 28.10 6.85
N ALA A 13 12.04 28.96 5.86
CA ALA A 13 11.03 29.90 5.41
C ALA A 13 9.84 29.15 4.78
N ALA A 14 8.62 29.67 4.95
CA ALA A 14 7.43 29.07 4.33
C ALA A 14 7.56 28.91 2.81
N GLY A 15 8.18 29.89 2.14
CA GLY A 15 8.47 29.84 0.71
C GLY A 15 9.38 28.68 0.28
N THR A 16 10.29 28.23 1.18
CA THR A 16 11.17 27.09 0.92
C THR A 16 10.39 25.78 0.84
N VAL A 17 9.37 25.59 1.69
CA VAL A 17 8.54 24.37 1.63
C VAL A 17 7.78 24.28 0.30
N PHE A 18 7.31 25.42 -0.23
CA PHE A 18 6.64 25.48 -1.54
C PHE A 18 7.54 25.18 -2.74
N GLN A 19 8.87 25.27 -2.58
CA GLN A 19 9.80 24.84 -3.63
C GLN A 19 9.86 23.32 -3.80
N TYR A 20 9.55 22.58 -2.72
CA TYR A 20 9.53 21.11 -2.75
C TYR A 20 8.12 20.57 -2.99
N ALA A 21 7.09 21.19 -2.40
CA ALA A 21 5.72 20.75 -2.55
C ALA A 21 4.78 21.94 -2.77
N ALA A 22 4.12 21.97 -3.93
CA ALA A 22 3.25 23.08 -4.32
C ALA A 22 2.01 23.22 -3.43
N THR A 23 1.55 22.12 -2.82
CA THR A 23 0.37 22.09 -1.96
C THR A 23 0.62 21.26 -0.72
N LYS A 24 -0.27 21.37 0.27
CA LYS A 24 -0.24 20.50 1.46
C LYS A 24 -0.49 19.03 1.12
N ALA A 25 -1.32 18.75 0.12
CA ALA A 25 -1.54 17.39 -0.37
C ALA A 25 -0.25 16.84 -1.00
N GLU A 26 0.44 17.66 -1.78
CA GLU A 26 1.71 17.28 -2.37
C GLU A 26 2.81 17.08 -1.32
N LEU A 27 2.82 17.90 -0.28
CA LEU A 27 3.74 17.72 0.85
C LEU A 27 3.48 16.40 1.58
N LEU A 28 2.20 16.03 1.74
CA LEU A 28 1.82 14.74 2.30
C LEU A 28 2.35 13.59 1.43
N MET A 29 2.22 13.69 0.10
CA MET A 29 2.74 12.68 -0.83
C MET A 29 4.26 12.60 -0.81
N MET A 30 4.98 13.72 -0.73
CA MET A 30 6.44 13.75 -0.59
C MET A 30 6.91 13.00 0.66
N VAL A 31 6.27 13.23 1.81
CA VAL A 31 6.60 12.50 3.04
C VAL A 31 6.21 11.02 2.93
N THR A 32 5.07 10.72 2.29
CA THR A 32 4.61 9.34 2.08
C THR A 32 5.58 8.56 1.21
N GLU A 33 6.00 9.13 0.09
CA GLU A 33 7.03 8.60 -0.81
C GLU A 33 8.29 8.25 -0.02
N SER A 34 8.81 9.21 0.75
CA SER A 34 10.03 9.00 1.54
C SER A 34 9.90 7.85 2.55
N LEU A 35 8.73 7.71 3.20
CA LEU A 35 8.49 6.63 4.18
C LEU A 35 8.31 5.26 3.50
N TRP A 36 7.67 5.24 2.34
CA TRP A 36 7.31 4.00 1.65
C TRP A 36 8.44 3.45 0.77
N ALA A 37 9.27 4.33 0.20
CA ALA A 37 10.33 3.95 -0.72
C ALA A 37 11.30 2.93 -0.10
N GLU A 38 11.74 3.16 1.14
CA GLU A 38 12.67 2.26 1.85
C GLU A 38 12.02 0.89 2.10
N HIS A 39 10.79 0.88 2.62
CA HIS A 39 10.08 -0.34 2.94
C HIS A 39 9.80 -1.19 1.69
N ILE A 40 9.21 -0.59 0.66
CA ILE A 40 8.82 -1.30 -0.57
C ILE A 40 10.07 -1.80 -1.30
N THR A 41 11.14 -1.01 -1.37
CA THR A 41 12.41 -1.47 -1.97
C THR A 41 12.97 -2.69 -1.26
N THR A 42 12.93 -2.70 0.08
CA THR A 42 13.42 -3.83 0.88
C THR A 42 12.59 -5.09 0.65
N VAL A 43 11.26 -4.97 0.66
CA VAL A 43 10.35 -6.10 0.41
C VAL A 43 10.50 -6.63 -1.01
N VAL A 44 10.56 -5.75 -2.01
CA VAL A 44 10.69 -6.12 -3.42
C VAL A 44 12.00 -6.86 -3.69
N ALA A 45 13.08 -6.49 -2.99
CA ALA A 45 14.39 -7.15 -3.07
C ALA A 45 14.44 -8.51 -2.36
N THR A 46 13.48 -8.82 -1.48
CA THR A 46 13.46 -10.08 -0.74
C THR A 46 13.08 -11.24 -1.67
N PRO A 47 13.94 -12.28 -1.81
CA PRO A 47 13.61 -13.44 -2.63
C PRO A 47 12.36 -14.16 -2.15
N LEU A 48 11.56 -14.64 -3.09
CA LEU A 48 10.40 -15.48 -2.79
C LEU A 48 10.84 -16.90 -2.47
N ALA A 49 10.04 -17.60 -1.67
CA ALA A 49 10.28 -18.99 -1.36
C ALA A 49 10.20 -19.84 -2.64
N PRO A 50 11.13 -20.78 -2.86
CA PRO A 50 11.07 -21.64 -4.04
C PRO A 50 9.97 -22.70 -3.90
N GLY A 51 9.39 -23.08 -5.04
CA GLY A 51 8.38 -24.14 -5.14
C GLY A 51 6.97 -23.72 -4.73
N ARG A 52 6.02 -24.64 -4.91
CA ARG A 52 4.62 -24.41 -4.60
C ARG A 52 4.40 -24.24 -3.09
N GLN A 53 3.68 -23.19 -2.73
CA GLN A 53 3.29 -22.88 -1.37
C GLN A 53 1.81 -23.24 -1.14
N SER A 54 1.44 -23.49 0.11
CA SER A 54 0.03 -23.61 0.46
C SER A 54 -0.65 -22.24 0.35
N PRO A 55 -1.96 -22.18 -0.02
CA PRO A 55 -2.68 -20.91 -0.08
C PRO A 55 -2.63 -20.14 1.25
N ALA A 56 -2.65 -20.84 2.38
CA ALA A 56 -2.52 -20.23 3.70
C ALA A 56 -1.16 -19.51 3.88
N ALA A 57 -0.05 -20.13 3.45
CA ALA A 57 1.28 -19.52 3.54
C ALA A 57 1.41 -18.28 2.64
N VAL A 58 0.81 -18.31 1.45
CA VAL A 58 0.73 -17.15 0.55
C VAL A 58 -0.07 -16.01 1.20
N VAL A 59 -1.21 -16.32 1.80
CA VAL A 59 -2.03 -15.32 2.53
C VAL A 59 -1.26 -14.70 3.69
N GLU A 60 -0.60 -15.51 4.53
CA GLU A 60 0.22 -14.96 5.63
C GLU A 60 1.29 -14.02 5.11
N ARG A 61 1.99 -14.39 4.04
CA ARG A 61 3.04 -13.55 3.45
C ARG A 61 2.50 -12.21 2.93
N ILE A 62 1.30 -12.20 2.34
CA ILE A 62 0.64 -10.96 1.90
C ILE A 62 0.25 -10.10 3.10
N VAL A 63 -0.28 -10.69 4.16
CA VAL A 63 -0.64 -9.96 5.38
C VAL A 63 0.61 -9.37 6.06
N GLU A 64 1.69 -10.13 6.17
CA GLU A 64 2.98 -9.67 6.69
C GLU A 64 3.53 -8.49 5.86
N LEU A 65 3.47 -8.61 4.53
CA LEU A 65 3.89 -7.56 3.59
C LEU A 65 3.08 -6.27 3.75
N LEU A 66 1.79 -6.36 4.11
CA LEU A 66 0.93 -5.20 4.30
C LEU A 66 0.93 -4.66 5.75
N SER A 67 1.49 -5.41 6.71
CA SER A 67 1.47 -5.06 8.15
C SER A 67 1.96 -3.64 8.44
N PRO A 68 3.08 -3.17 7.87
CA PRO A 68 3.59 -1.84 8.20
C PRO A 68 2.62 -0.71 7.80
N PHE A 69 1.85 -0.90 6.72
CA PHE A 69 0.83 0.07 6.32
C PHE A 69 -0.36 0.06 7.29
N PHE A 70 -0.70 -1.09 7.89
CA PHE A 70 -1.71 -1.16 8.93
C PHE A 70 -1.23 -0.53 10.23
N GLU A 71 0.02 -0.78 10.62
CA GLU A 71 0.64 -0.13 11.79
C GLU A 71 0.62 1.39 11.65
N MET A 72 0.98 1.92 10.46
CA MET A 72 0.84 3.34 10.15
C MET A 72 -0.60 3.84 10.28
N SER A 73 -1.58 3.04 9.85
CA SER A 73 -3.00 3.39 9.95
C SER A 73 -3.52 3.49 11.37
N LEU A 74 -2.94 2.73 12.30
CA LEU A 74 -3.31 2.75 13.71
C LEU A 74 -2.66 3.93 14.43
N HIS A 75 -1.40 4.17 14.11
CA HIS A 75 -0.64 5.25 14.73
C HIS A 75 -1.09 6.63 14.21
N TRP A 76 -1.40 6.74 12.91
CA TRP A 76 -1.86 7.97 12.26
C TRP A 76 -3.12 7.74 11.39
N PRO A 77 -4.29 7.48 11.99
CA PRO A 77 -5.50 7.10 11.25
C PRO A 77 -6.00 8.18 10.29
N GLU A 78 -5.99 9.44 10.73
CA GLU A 78 -6.42 10.55 9.86
C GLU A 78 -5.46 10.75 8.68
N THR A 79 -4.15 10.76 8.94
CA THR A 79 -3.12 10.92 7.91
C THR A 79 -3.20 9.79 6.88
N THR A 80 -3.34 8.54 7.34
CA THR A 80 -3.41 7.38 6.46
C THR A 80 -4.64 7.40 5.56
N ALA A 81 -5.78 7.86 6.08
CA ALA A 81 -6.97 8.01 5.26
C ALA A 81 -6.86 9.16 4.24
N TRP A 82 -6.16 10.25 4.57
CA TRP A 82 -5.81 11.27 3.59
C TRP A 82 -4.88 10.72 2.50
N ILE A 83 -3.85 9.95 2.86
CA ILE A 83 -2.98 9.27 1.90
C ILE A 83 -3.80 8.38 0.95
N ALA A 84 -4.66 7.53 1.50
CA ALA A 84 -5.50 6.64 0.71
C ALA A 84 -6.45 7.42 -0.22
N ARG A 85 -6.96 8.58 0.22
CA ARG A 85 -7.77 9.46 -0.63
C ARG A 85 -6.96 10.08 -1.76
N GLU A 86 -5.76 10.59 -1.47
CA GLU A 86 -4.88 11.17 -2.50
C GLU A 86 -4.45 10.13 -3.53
N ILE A 87 -4.15 8.90 -3.12
CA ILE A 87 -3.87 7.80 -4.04
C ILE A 87 -5.05 7.58 -5.00
N LEU A 88 -6.28 7.50 -4.48
CA LEU A 88 -7.46 7.19 -5.27
C LEU A 88 -8.01 8.36 -6.11
N PHE A 89 -7.88 9.59 -5.63
CA PHE A 89 -8.61 10.76 -6.17
C PHE A 89 -7.78 12.05 -6.27
N GLY A 90 -6.50 12.02 -5.92
CA GLY A 90 -5.63 13.19 -5.93
C GLY A 90 -5.27 13.67 -7.33
N GLU A 91 -4.79 14.92 -7.41
CA GLU A 91 -4.31 15.54 -8.65
C GLU A 91 -2.98 14.94 -9.12
N GLU A 92 -2.69 14.97 -10.42
CA GLU A 92 -1.41 14.48 -10.96
C GLU A 92 -0.27 15.46 -10.64
N LEU A 93 0.36 15.25 -9.49
CA LEU A 93 1.53 15.99 -9.02
C LEU A 93 2.75 15.05 -8.84
N PRO A 94 3.99 15.57 -8.89
CA PRO A 94 5.21 14.74 -8.93
C PRO A 94 5.33 13.68 -7.82
N HIS A 95 5.18 14.06 -6.56
CA HIS A 95 5.33 13.13 -5.44
C HIS A 95 4.17 12.14 -5.35
N ARG A 96 2.96 12.55 -5.75
CA ARG A 96 1.86 11.58 -5.90
C ARG A 96 2.19 10.54 -6.97
N ALA A 97 2.78 10.94 -8.11
CA ALA A 97 3.17 10.01 -9.15
C ALA A 97 4.19 8.98 -8.64
N GLU A 98 5.15 9.40 -7.82
CA GLU A 98 6.11 8.49 -7.18
C GLU A 98 5.43 7.53 -6.17
N VAL A 99 4.49 8.02 -5.36
CA VAL A 99 3.68 7.16 -4.47
C VAL A 99 2.90 6.12 -5.29
N LEU A 100 2.31 6.50 -6.42
CA LEU A 100 1.60 5.55 -7.30
C LEU A 100 2.55 4.50 -7.90
N ALA A 101 3.75 4.89 -8.30
CA ALA A 101 4.77 3.96 -8.78
C ALA A 101 5.22 2.98 -7.68
N LEU A 102 5.27 3.42 -6.42
CA LEU A 102 5.51 2.55 -5.26
C LEU A 102 4.35 1.57 -5.04
N VAL A 103 3.10 2.01 -5.19
CA VAL A 103 1.92 1.13 -5.12
C VAL A 103 1.96 0.09 -6.23
N GLU A 104 2.31 0.46 -7.46
CA GLU A 104 2.47 -0.47 -8.59
C GLU A 104 3.53 -1.55 -8.30
N LYS A 105 4.71 -1.14 -7.80
CA LYS A 105 5.77 -2.09 -7.38
C LYS A 105 5.29 -3.05 -6.28
N LEU A 106 4.46 -2.57 -5.36
CA LEU A 106 3.85 -3.40 -4.32
C LEU A 106 2.86 -4.40 -4.92
N GLU A 107 1.99 -3.95 -5.84
CA GLU A 107 1.05 -4.82 -6.57
C GLU A 107 1.79 -5.91 -7.35
N GLU A 108 2.84 -5.56 -8.09
CA GLU A 108 3.68 -6.51 -8.81
C GLU A 108 4.31 -7.56 -7.87
N HIS A 109 4.77 -7.13 -6.69
CA HIS A 109 5.32 -8.06 -5.71
C HIS A 109 4.24 -8.99 -5.14
N ILE A 110 3.05 -8.47 -4.80
CA ILE A 110 1.92 -9.28 -4.34
C ILE A 110 1.51 -10.29 -5.41
N ALA A 111 1.49 -9.90 -6.70
CA ALA A 111 1.19 -10.81 -7.80
C ALA A 111 2.21 -11.97 -7.88
N ARG A 112 3.50 -11.68 -7.67
CA ARG A 112 4.53 -12.73 -7.59
C ARG A 112 4.35 -13.63 -6.37
N VAL A 113 3.97 -13.09 -5.21
CA VAL A 113 3.65 -13.88 -4.00
C VAL A 113 2.45 -14.80 -4.27
N LEU A 114 1.38 -14.29 -4.89
CA LEU A 114 0.21 -15.08 -5.29
C LEU A 114 0.58 -16.20 -6.27
N GLY A 115 1.56 -15.97 -7.15
CA GLY A 115 2.08 -16.97 -8.08
C GLY A 115 2.66 -18.21 -7.37
N GLY A 116 3.07 -18.08 -6.10
CA GLY A 116 3.52 -19.20 -5.27
C GLY A 116 2.45 -20.27 -5.03
N CYS A 117 1.16 -19.99 -5.25
CA CYS A 117 0.09 -21.00 -5.20
C CYS A 117 0.15 -22.03 -6.35
N LEU A 118 0.87 -21.70 -7.43
CA LEU A 118 0.88 -22.45 -8.68
C LEU A 118 2.14 -23.30 -8.81
N ASP A 119 2.00 -24.46 -9.45
CA ASP A 119 3.17 -25.28 -9.85
C ASP A 119 3.90 -24.65 -11.04
N GLU A 120 3.15 -24.10 -12.00
CA GLU A 120 3.68 -23.40 -13.17
C GLU A 120 2.85 -22.14 -13.49
N VAL A 121 3.53 -21.02 -13.75
CA VAL A 121 2.90 -19.76 -14.12
C VAL A 121 2.77 -19.66 -15.64
N SER A 122 1.54 -19.65 -16.14
CA SER A 122 1.22 -19.45 -17.56
C SER A 122 0.88 -17.97 -17.82
N PRO A 123 0.89 -17.49 -19.07
CA PRO A 123 0.48 -16.10 -19.38
C PRO A 123 -0.94 -15.76 -18.91
N ARG A 124 -1.86 -16.73 -18.90
CA ARG A 124 -3.21 -16.56 -18.34
C ARG A 124 -3.15 -16.35 -16.82
N HIS A 125 -2.30 -17.09 -16.13
CA HIS A 125 -2.10 -16.93 -14.69
C HIS A 125 -1.57 -15.53 -14.36
N VAL A 126 -0.61 -15.00 -15.14
CA VAL A 126 -0.05 -13.65 -14.93
C VAL A 126 -1.15 -12.59 -14.84
N ALA A 127 -2.07 -12.54 -15.81
CA ALA A 127 -3.17 -11.58 -15.80
C ALA A 127 -4.10 -11.73 -14.58
N HIS A 128 -4.38 -12.96 -14.15
CA HIS A 128 -5.21 -13.20 -12.96
C HIS A 128 -4.50 -12.80 -11.66
N LEU A 129 -3.18 -13.02 -11.58
CA LEU A 129 -2.35 -12.64 -10.42
C LEU A 129 -2.27 -11.12 -10.28
N GLU A 130 -2.09 -10.39 -11.39
CA GLU A 130 -2.08 -8.91 -11.42
C GLU A 130 -3.43 -8.34 -10.98
N VAL A 131 -4.54 -8.87 -11.50
CA VAL A 131 -5.90 -8.46 -11.08
C VAL A 131 -6.12 -8.77 -9.60
N GLY A 132 -5.71 -9.95 -9.14
CA GLY A 132 -5.79 -10.36 -7.74
C GLY A 132 -5.03 -9.42 -6.81
N ALA A 133 -3.79 -9.07 -7.17
CA ALA A 133 -2.96 -8.13 -6.40
C ALA A 133 -3.61 -6.75 -6.31
N ARG A 134 -4.08 -6.20 -7.43
CA ARG A 134 -4.78 -4.91 -7.45
C ARG A 134 -6.06 -4.92 -6.61
N MET A 135 -6.82 -6.01 -6.62
CA MET A 135 -7.99 -6.18 -5.76
C MET A 135 -7.61 -6.14 -4.28
N ILE A 136 -6.54 -6.84 -3.88
CA ILE A 136 -6.04 -6.83 -2.50
C ILE A 136 -5.65 -5.40 -2.09
N VAL A 137 -4.83 -4.71 -2.88
CA VAL A 137 -4.36 -3.34 -2.58
C VAL A 137 -5.53 -2.35 -2.54
N THR A 138 -6.41 -2.36 -3.55
CA THR A 138 -7.57 -1.47 -3.61
C THR A 138 -8.53 -1.72 -2.45
N SER A 139 -8.79 -2.98 -2.09
CA SER A 139 -9.61 -3.31 -0.92
C SER A 139 -8.99 -2.81 0.37
N SER A 140 -7.66 -2.91 0.51
CA SER A 140 -6.92 -2.40 1.66
C SER A 140 -7.06 -0.88 1.77
N LEU A 141 -6.86 -0.13 0.69
CA LEU A 141 -7.07 1.32 0.64
C LEU A 141 -8.52 1.71 0.98
N ALA A 142 -9.50 0.92 0.53
CA ALA A 142 -10.91 1.15 0.86
C ALA A 142 -11.21 0.90 2.35
N GLU A 143 -10.63 -0.14 2.96
CA GLU A 143 -10.79 -0.40 4.39
C GLU A 143 -10.10 0.67 5.26
N LEU A 144 -8.92 1.13 4.85
CA LEU A 144 -8.22 2.25 5.51
C LEU A 144 -9.08 3.53 5.50
N ASN A 145 -9.72 3.83 4.36
CA ASN A 145 -10.67 4.94 4.27
C ASN A 145 -11.92 4.75 5.15
N ARG A 146 -12.39 3.51 5.34
CA ARG A 146 -13.52 3.18 6.22
C ARG A 146 -13.16 3.29 7.71
N ALA A 147 -11.95 2.88 8.10
CA ALA A 147 -11.49 2.93 9.49
C ALA A 147 -11.55 4.36 10.09
N ARG A 148 -11.29 5.39 9.26
CA ARG A 148 -11.45 6.82 9.63
C ARG A 148 -12.85 7.16 10.17
N GLN A 149 -13.89 6.40 9.81
CA GLN A 149 -15.27 6.68 10.23
C GLN A 149 -15.63 6.16 11.63
N GLY A 150 -14.64 5.70 12.41
CA GLY A 150 -14.84 5.20 13.78
C GLY A 150 -15.55 3.85 13.85
N ARG A 151 -15.51 3.06 12.77
CA ARG A 151 -16.29 1.81 12.60
C ARG A 151 -15.46 0.52 12.63
N THR A 152 -14.16 0.61 12.89
CA THR A 152 -13.27 -0.55 12.67
C THR A 152 -12.18 -0.61 13.72
N GLU A 153 -12.20 -1.66 14.54
CA GLU A 153 -11.08 -2.05 15.41
C GLU A 153 -9.94 -2.63 14.55
N GLU A 154 -8.68 -2.45 14.95
CA GLU A 154 -7.46 -2.95 14.26
C GLU A 154 -7.59 -4.39 13.75
N ARG A 155 -8.02 -5.28 14.64
CA ARG A 155 -8.20 -6.70 14.35
C ARG A 155 -9.16 -6.93 13.17
N THR A 156 -10.16 -6.07 13.02
CA THR A 156 -11.12 -6.12 11.92
C THR A 156 -10.49 -5.73 10.57
N LEU A 157 -9.53 -4.80 10.53
CA LEU A 157 -8.85 -4.42 9.30
C LEU A 157 -7.99 -5.57 8.77
N THR A 158 -7.14 -6.12 9.63
CA THR A 158 -6.29 -7.28 9.29
C THR A 158 -7.14 -8.49 8.91
N ASP A 159 -8.22 -8.79 9.64
CA ASP A 159 -9.11 -9.90 9.33
C ASP A 159 -9.81 -9.74 7.97
N ARG A 160 -10.23 -8.51 7.61
CA ARG A 160 -10.85 -8.23 6.31
C ARG A 160 -9.89 -8.42 5.15
N ILE A 161 -8.65 -7.93 5.30
CA ILE A 161 -7.64 -8.04 4.25
C ILE A 161 -7.16 -9.48 4.11
N ARG A 162 -7.00 -10.19 5.22
CA ARG A 162 -6.80 -11.64 5.23
C ARG A 162 -7.92 -12.37 4.51
N GLY A 163 -9.18 -12.00 4.75
CA GLY A 163 -10.34 -12.54 4.03
C GLY A 163 -10.28 -12.28 2.53
N ALA A 164 -9.96 -11.06 2.11
CA ALA A 164 -9.78 -10.70 0.71
C ALA A 164 -8.64 -11.49 0.05
N ALA A 165 -7.47 -11.55 0.69
CA ALA A 165 -6.33 -12.32 0.22
C ALA A 165 -6.66 -13.82 0.12
N THR A 166 -7.42 -14.37 1.07
CA THR A 166 -7.88 -15.77 1.04
C THR A 166 -8.76 -16.05 -0.17
N LEU A 167 -9.74 -15.17 -0.43
CA LEU A 167 -10.63 -15.30 -1.59
C LEU A 167 -9.86 -15.21 -2.91
N VAL A 168 -8.92 -14.27 -3.02
CA VAL A 168 -8.07 -14.10 -4.20
C VAL A 168 -7.15 -15.31 -4.37
N ALA A 169 -6.45 -15.74 -3.32
CA ALA A 169 -5.54 -16.89 -3.37
C ALA A 169 -6.25 -18.19 -3.77
N ALA A 170 -7.48 -18.40 -3.29
CA ALA A 170 -8.32 -19.52 -3.73
C ALA A 170 -8.71 -19.38 -5.20
N GLY A 171 -9.13 -18.18 -5.63
CA GLY A 171 -9.56 -17.91 -7.00
C GLY A 171 -8.45 -18.06 -8.05
N VAL A 172 -7.20 -17.68 -7.74
CA VAL A 172 -6.06 -17.84 -8.66
C VAL A 172 -5.52 -19.27 -8.71
N SER A 173 -5.90 -20.14 -7.77
CA SER A 173 -5.48 -21.54 -7.72
C SER A 173 -6.34 -22.49 -8.58
N HIS A 174 -7.41 -21.97 -9.21
CA HIS A 174 -8.37 -22.69 -10.04
C HIS A 174 -8.30 -22.26 -11.50
#